data_AF-A0A924NYE8-F1
#
_entry.id   AF-A0A924NYE8-F1
#
_cell.length_a   1.000
_cell.length_b   1.000
_cell.length_c   1.000
_cell.angle_alpha   90.00
_cell.angle_beta   90.00
_cell.angle_gamma   90.00
#
_symmetry.space_group_name_H-M   'P 1'
#
loop_
_entity.id
_entity.type
_entity.pdbx_description
1 polymer ?
#
loop_
_entity_poly.entity_id
_entity_poly.type
_entity_poly.pdbx_seq_one_letter_code
_entity_poly.pdbx_strand_id
1 'polypeptide(L)'
;MLGTSPDTLLPILLQNGISAGEARSEIELAINSPYLHGAKRLANRLAKRSWVLAIQQQLNGLGDNTMPRRDKLSGDEFLQQYYRMNQPVIITGMLGHFDARSKWNLDYFAERFVERVVEVQFGRNADDKYEMNSIAHKRQMKFGEYVELVRNAGASNDFYMTANNDSRNREALKELWDDIGALPEYLDESHGRQGFLWFGPQGTITPFHHDLTNNFMMQIIGRKKVRLMAPCEASRVYNHRHCFTDVDAKNVDLKRFPAMAGVPILECVLEPGEILFLPVGWWHHVEGLDMSVTIAATNFRWHNDFYSNYPTDHEF
;
A
#
# COMPACT_ATOMS: atom_id res chain seq x y z
N MET A 1 17.61 19.47 -24.85
CA MET A 1 18.63 18.46 -24.49
C MET A 1 18.28 17.74 -23.19
N LEU A 2 17.44 16.71 -23.34
CA LEU A 2 17.10 15.55 -22.49
C LEU A 2 15.94 14.87 -23.25
N GLY A 3 16.12 14.65 -24.57
CA GLY A 3 15.06 14.25 -25.51
C GLY A 3 14.98 15.10 -26.79
N THR A 4 15.44 16.35 -26.77
CA THR A 4 15.50 17.25 -27.94
C THR A 4 16.91 17.38 -28.52
N SER A 5 17.03 17.33 -29.85
CA SER A 5 18.29 17.60 -30.58
C SER A 5 18.77 19.03 -30.32
N PRO A 6 20.07 19.30 -30.17
CA PRO A 6 20.60 20.66 -30.12
C PRO A 6 20.17 21.54 -31.29
N ASP A 7 19.96 20.94 -32.47
CA ASP A 7 19.56 21.65 -33.69
C ASP A 7 18.17 22.30 -33.58
N THR A 8 17.32 21.83 -32.67
CA THR A 8 16.01 22.43 -32.42
C THR A 8 16.08 23.65 -31.50
N LEU A 9 17.17 23.84 -30.76
CA LEU A 9 17.30 24.94 -29.79
C LEU A 9 17.64 26.27 -30.48
N LEU A 10 18.45 26.24 -31.54
CA LEU A 10 18.88 27.45 -32.22
C LEU A 10 17.70 28.25 -32.81
N PRO A 11 16.74 27.66 -33.56
CA PRO A 11 15.58 28.40 -34.04
C PRO A 11 14.72 29.00 -32.91
N ILE A 12 14.60 28.31 -31.77
CA ILE A 12 13.82 28.78 -30.61
C ILE A 12 14.49 30.00 -29.97
N LEU A 13 15.81 29.95 -29.76
CA LEU A 13 16.55 31.08 -29.18
C LEU A 13 16.49 32.32 -30.09
N LEU A 14 16.61 32.12 -31.40
CA LEU A 14 16.46 33.19 -32.39
C LEU A 14 15.06 33.82 -32.36
N GLN A 15 14.00 33.00 -32.31
CA GLN A 15 12.63 33.49 -32.20
C GLN A 15 12.37 34.29 -30.92
N ASN A 16 13.13 34.06 -29.86
CA ASN A 16 13.05 34.79 -28.60
C ASN A 16 14.04 35.98 -28.53
N GLY A 17 14.63 36.38 -29.65
CA GLY A 17 15.46 37.60 -29.74
C GLY A 17 16.91 37.44 -29.31
N ILE A 18 17.39 36.22 -29.03
CA ILE A 18 18.82 35.96 -28.79
C ILE A 18 19.55 36.02 -30.13
N SER A 19 20.73 36.67 -30.18
CA SER A 19 21.51 36.73 -31.41
C SER A 19 22.04 35.35 -31.83
N ALA A 20 22.27 35.14 -33.12
CA ALA A 20 22.76 33.85 -33.62
C ALA A 20 24.13 33.46 -33.03
N GLY A 21 25.00 34.44 -32.74
CA GLY A 21 26.31 34.19 -32.13
C GLY A 21 26.18 33.74 -30.68
N GLU A 22 25.40 34.47 -29.87
CA GLU A 22 25.15 34.13 -28.47
C GLU A 22 24.43 32.78 -28.35
N ALA A 23 23.39 32.55 -29.16
CA ALA A 23 22.65 31.29 -29.15
C ALA A 23 23.53 30.07 -29.44
N ARG A 24 24.46 30.17 -30.41
CA ARG A 24 25.41 29.09 -30.71
C ARG A 24 26.39 28.87 -29.56
N SER A 25 26.93 29.94 -28.99
CA SER A 25 27.84 29.87 -27.84
C SER A 25 27.17 29.20 -26.63
N GLU A 26 25.94 29.59 -26.30
CA GLU A 26 25.17 29.01 -25.19
C GLU A 26 24.87 27.52 -25.41
N ILE A 27 24.47 27.14 -26.63
CA ILE A 27 24.25 25.73 -26.98
C ILE A 27 25.56 24.94 -26.84
N GLU A 28 26.68 25.47 -27.34
CA GLU A 28 27.98 24.80 -27.27
C GLU A 28 28.46 24.63 -25.82
N LEU A 29 28.33 25.67 -24.99
CA LEU A 29 28.61 25.60 -23.55
C LEU A 29 27.74 24.55 -22.87
N ALA A 30 26.44 24.52 -23.17
CA ALA A 30 25.52 23.55 -22.62
C ALA A 30 25.88 22.12 -23.05
N ILE A 31 26.17 21.88 -24.34
CA ILE A 31 26.55 20.55 -24.86
C ILE A 31 27.79 20.03 -24.15
N ASN A 32 28.80 20.89 -23.97
CA ASN A 32 30.08 20.53 -23.38
C ASN A 32 30.07 20.51 -21.84
N SER A 33 28.98 20.96 -21.21
CA SER A 33 28.86 21.01 -19.75
C SER A 33 29.02 19.63 -19.12
N PRO A 34 29.94 19.46 -18.14
CA PRO A 34 30.09 18.19 -17.41
C PRO A 34 28.82 17.83 -16.63
N TYR A 35 28.03 18.82 -16.21
CA TYR A 35 26.73 18.60 -15.55
C TYR A 35 25.71 17.99 -16.51
N LEU A 36 25.63 18.50 -17.75
CA LEU A 36 24.72 17.92 -18.75
C LEU A 36 25.15 16.49 -19.13
N HIS A 37 26.45 16.22 -19.24
CA HIS A 37 26.95 14.87 -19.44
C HIS A 37 26.57 13.95 -18.27
N GLY A 38 26.69 14.42 -17.03
CA GLY A 38 26.22 13.72 -15.84
C GLY A 38 24.73 13.41 -15.89
N ALA A 39 23.90 14.42 -16.18
CA ALA A 39 22.45 14.29 -16.28
C ALA A 39 22.03 13.31 -17.39
N LYS A 40 22.66 13.38 -18.58
CA LYS A 40 22.41 12.42 -19.68
C LYS A 40 22.74 10.99 -19.27
N ARG A 41 23.83 10.76 -18.52
CA ARG A 41 24.18 9.42 -18.00
C ARG A 41 23.14 8.92 -17.00
N LEU A 42 22.67 9.77 -16.09
CA LEU A 42 21.62 9.42 -15.14
C LEU A 42 20.28 9.13 -15.83
N ALA A 43 19.87 9.98 -16.78
CA ALA A 43 18.66 9.78 -17.58
C ALA A 43 18.70 8.45 -18.35
N ASN A 44 19.85 8.11 -18.96
CA ASN A 44 20.01 6.81 -19.63
C ASN A 44 19.94 5.63 -18.65
N ARG A 45 20.55 5.74 -17.46
CA ARG A 45 20.44 4.70 -16.41
C ARG A 45 18.99 4.52 -15.96
N LEU A 46 18.24 5.60 -15.79
CA LEU A 46 16.82 5.55 -15.44
C LEU A 46 15.99 4.92 -16.57
N ALA A 47 16.21 5.34 -17.82
CA ALA A 47 15.53 4.75 -18.98
C ALA A 47 15.75 3.23 -19.08
N LYS A 48 16.96 2.75 -18.79
CA LYS A 48 17.23 1.30 -18.74
C LYS A 48 16.46 0.59 -17.63
N ARG A 49 16.31 1.21 -16.44
CA ARG A 49 15.48 0.68 -15.36
C ARG A 49 14.01 0.64 -15.76
N SER A 50 13.49 1.72 -16.34
CA SER A 50 12.12 1.79 -16.83
C SER A 50 11.85 0.76 -17.93
N TRP A 51 12.82 0.49 -18.80
CA TRP A 51 12.70 -0.55 -19.84
C TRP A 51 12.54 -1.96 -19.25
N VAL A 52 13.27 -2.30 -18.18
CA VAL A 52 13.09 -3.58 -17.47
C VAL A 52 11.70 -3.68 -16.84
N LEU A 53 11.22 -2.61 -16.21
CA LEU A 53 9.86 -2.58 -15.64
C LEU A 53 8.80 -2.73 -16.74
N ALA A 54 8.97 -2.08 -17.90
CA ALA A 54 8.06 -2.21 -19.03
C ALA A 54 7.97 -3.64 -19.58
N ILE A 55 9.08 -4.39 -19.58
CA ILE A 55 9.06 -5.82 -19.93
C ILE A 55 8.22 -6.60 -18.92
N GLN A 56 8.41 -6.35 -17.61
CA GLN A 56 7.61 -7.02 -16.58
C GLN A 56 6.12 -6.68 -16.67
N GLN A 57 5.76 -5.43 -16.99
CA GLN A 57 4.38 -5.03 -17.26
C GLN A 57 3.77 -5.85 -18.40
N GLN A 58 4.49 -5.99 -19.51
CA GLN A 58 4.04 -6.79 -20.66
C GLN A 58 3.87 -8.28 -20.30
N LEU A 59 4.83 -8.85 -19.57
CA LEU A 59 4.77 -10.25 -19.16
C LEU A 59 3.63 -10.53 -18.16
N ASN A 60 3.42 -9.64 -17.19
CA ASN A 60 2.31 -9.74 -16.24
C ASN A 60 0.96 -9.64 -16.95
N GLY A 61 0.86 -8.82 -18.00
CA GLY A 61 -0.34 -8.69 -18.83
C GLY A 61 -0.70 -9.93 -19.65
N LEU A 62 0.16 -10.96 -19.72
CA LEU A 62 -0.15 -12.24 -20.38
C LEU A 62 -0.98 -13.19 -19.50
N GLY A 63 -0.99 -12.98 -18.19
CA GLY A 63 -1.72 -13.81 -17.24
C GLY A 63 -3.19 -13.43 -17.09
N ASP A 64 -3.96 -14.30 -16.45
CA ASP A 64 -5.34 -14.00 -16.07
C ASP A 64 -5.36 -12.95 -14.95
N ASN A 65 -6.15 -11.88 -15.11
CA ASN A 65 -6.28 -10.82 -14.11
C ASN A 65 -7.24 -11.23 -12.96
N THR A 66 -6.99 -12.38 -12.34
CA THR A 66 -7.81 -12.93 -11.26
C THR A 66 -6.97 -13.28 -10.04
N MET A 67 -7.47 -12.97 -8.84
CA MET A 67 -6.75 -13.22 -7.59
C MET A 67 -6.76 -14.72 -7.29
N PRO A 68 -5.60 -15.41 -7.28
CA PRO A 68 -5.56 -16.83 -6.95
C PRO A 68 -6.04 -17.06 -5.51
N ARG A 69 -6.84 -18.12 -5.34
CA ARG A 69 -7.29 -18.63 -4.03
C ARG A 69 -6.75 -20.04 -3.84
N ARG A 70 -6.09 -20.28 -2.70
CA ARG A 70 -5.50 -21.59 -2.36
C ARG A 70 -5.93 -22.02 -0.97
N ASP A 71 -6.59 -23.18 -0.90
CA ASP A 71 -6.97 -23.77 0.39
C ASP A 71 -5.78 -24.46 1.05
N LYS A 72 -5.55 -24.15 2.33
CA LYS A 72 -4.52 -24.75 3.17
C LYS A 72 -3.16 -24.86 2.47
N LEU A 73 -2.74 -23.74 1.88
CA LEU A 73 -1.49 -23.66 1.13
C LEU A 73 -0.31 -24.10 2.02
N SER A 74 0.57 -24.95 1.51
CA SER A 74 1.75 -25.34 2.29
C SER A 74 2.76 -24.20 2.34
N GLY A 75 3.60 -24.15 3.38
CA GLY A 75 4.67 -23.16 3.49
C GLY A 75 5.66 -23.21 2.32
N ASP A 76 5.96 -24.42 1.80
CA ASP A 76 6.85 -24.60 0.66
C ASP A 76 6.22 -24.10 -0.64
N GLU A 77 4.96 -24.43 -0.92
CA GLU A 77 4.26 -23.88 -2.09
C GLU A 77 4.11 -22.37 -1.99
N PHE A 78 3.80 -21.85 -0.79
CA PHE A 78 3.72 -20.42 -0.54
C PHE A 78 5.04 -19.72 -0.87
N LEU A 79 6.16 -20.23 -0.36
CA LEU A 79 7.47 -19.70 -0.64
C LEU A 79 7.80 -19.72 -2.14
N GLN A 80 7.60 -20.87 -2.79
CA GLN A 80 8.05 -21.09 -4.17
C GLN A 80 7.19 -20.37 -5.20
N GLN A 81 5.87 -20.30 -4.98
CA GLN A 81 4.92 -19.80 -5.98
C GLN A 81 4.53 -18.34 -5.75
N TYR A 82 4.60 -17.84 -4.50
CA TYR A 82 4.05 -16.52 -4.16
C TYR A 82 5.09 -15.60 -3.51
N TYR A 83 5.69 -16.01 -2.38
CA TYR A 83 6.61 -15.14 -1.65
C TYR A 83 7.83 -14.74 -2.48
N ARG A 84 8.55 -15.71 -3.04
CA ARG A 84 9.75 -15.43 -3.87
C ARG A 84 9.44 -14.80 -5.22
N MET A 85 8.22 -15.05 -5.73
CA MET A 85 7.76 -14.55 -7.03
C MET A 85 7.08 -13.18 -6.91
N ASN A 86 6.94 -12.67 -5.69
CA ASN A 86 6.25 -11.43 -5.37
C ASN A 86 4.84 -11.39 -5.98
N GLN A 87 4.08 -12.49 -5.82
CA GLN A 87 2.71 -12.62 -6.33
C GLN A 87 1.71 -12.69 -5.18
N PRO A 88 0.60 -11.94 -5.24
CA PRO A 88 -0.42 -11.98 -4.21
C PRO A 88 -1.23 -13.28 -4.30
N VAL A 89 -1.78 -13.70 -3.15
CA VAL A 89 -2.65 -14.86 -3.08
C VAL A 89 -3.59 -14.73 -1.90
N ILE A 90 -4.82 -15.21 -2.07
CA ILE A 90 -5.73 -15.45 -0.96
C ILE A 90 -5.57 -16.89 -0.49
N ILE A 91 -5.30 -17.07 0.80
CA ILE A 91 -5.16 -18.37 1.45
C ILE A 91 -6.40 -18.61 2.31
N THR A 92 -7.04 -19.77 2.12
CA THR A 92 -8.24 -20.17 2.86
C THR A 92 -7.94 -21.34 3.80
N GLY A 93 -8.83 -21.58 4.76
CA GLY A 93 -8.77 -22.78 5.62
C GLY A 93 -7.70 -22.76 6.71
N MET A 94 -6.95 -21.67 6.87
CA MET A 94 -5.85 -21.55 7.84
C MET A 94 -6.25 -20.86 9.16
N LEU A 95 -7.36 -20.12 9.21
CA LEU A 95 -7.74 -19.34 10.38
C LEU A 95 -8.74 -20.04 11.31
N GLY A 96 -9.14 -21.28 11.01
CA GLY A 96 -10.23 -21.97 11.72
C GLY A 96 -9.99 -22.19 13.22
N HIS A 97 -8.73 -22.31 13.64
CA HIS A 97 -8.32 -22.50 15.04
C HIS A 97 -8.09 -21.18 15.79
N PHE A 98 -8.32 -20.03 15.17
CA PHE A 98 -8.16 -18.75 15.86
C PHE A 98 -9.35 -18.51 16.76
N ASP A 99 -9.11 -18.37 18.07
CA ASP A 99 -10.14 -18.04 19.05
C ASP A 99 -10.93 -16.78 18.65
N ALA A 100 -10.23 -15.80 18.06
CA ALA A 100 -10.82 -14.57 17.53
C ALA A 100 -12.00 -14.81 16.59
N ARG A 101 -12.01 -15.91 15.83
CA ARG A 101 -13.09 -16.26 14.89
C ARG A 101 -14.41 -16.59 15.59
N SER A 102 -14.35 -17.02 16.84
CA SER A 102 -15.53 -17.41 17.63
C SER A 102 -15.84 -16.41 18.73
N LYS A 103 -14.83 -15.78 19.33
CA LYS A 103 -15.00 -14.85 20.45
C LYS A 103 -15.35 -13.43 20.00
N TRP A 104 -14.71 -12.94 18.94
CA TRP A 104 -14.77 -11.52 18.64
C TRP A 104 -16.11 -11.11 18.03
N ASN A 105 -16.73 -10.14 18.67
CA ASN A 105 -17.87 -9.38 18.20
C ASN A 105 -17.90 -8.05 18.98
N LEU A 106 -18.80 -7.14 18.62
CA LEU A 106 -18.87 -5.84 19.28
C LEU A 106 -19.21 -5.95 20.77
N ASP A 107 -20.01 -6.93 21.20
CA ASP A 107 -20.37 -7.11 22.61
C ASP A 107 -19.17 -7.60 23.43
N TYR A 108 -18.42 -8.58 22.91
CA TYR A 108 -17.15 -9.02 23.52
C TYR A 108 -16.17 -7.86 23.71
N PHE A 109 -16.03 -7.01 22.70
CA PHE A 109 -15.17 -5.83 22.77
C PHE A 109 -15.67 -4.80 23.78
N ALA A 110 -16.97 -4.50 23.77
CA ALA A 110 -17.62 -3.54 24.67
C ALA A 110 -17.62 -4.00 26.13
N GLU A 111 -17.56 -5.30 26.42
CA GLU A 111 -17.50 -5.81 27.78
C GLU A 111 -16.07 -5.89 28.31
N ARG A 112 -15.15 -6.48 27.53
CA ARG A 112 -13.81 -6.83 28.02
C ARG A 112 -12.85 -5.65 28.06
N PHE A 113 -13.00 -4.69 27.15
CA PHE A 113 -12.02 -3.62 26.95
C PHE A 113 -12.62 -2.22 27.13
N VAL A 114 -13.81 -2.11 27.75
CA VAL A 114 -14.59 -0.87 27.86
C VAL A 114 -13.79 0.37 28.29
N GLU A 115 -13.03 0.25 29.38
CA GLU A 115 -12.26 1.35 29.98
C GLU A 115 -10.86 1.55 29.35
N ARG A 116 -10.45 0.71 28.39
CA ARG A 116 -9.13 0.83 27.77
C ARG A 116 -9.07 2.09 26.92
N VAL A 117 -7.97 2.83 27.00
CA VAL A 117 -7.77 4.04 26.20
C VAL A 117 -7.01 3.69 24.93
N VAL A 118 -7.63 3.94 23.78
CA VAL A 118 -7.10 3.67 22.45
C VAL A 118 -6.94 4.96 21.65
N GLU A 119 -6.15 4.89 20.58
CA GLU A 119 -6.03 5.90 19.54
C GLU A 119 -6.79 5.50 18.28
N VAL A 120 -7.50 6.47 17.71
CA VAL A 120 -8.32 6.30 16.50
C VAL A 120 -8.10 7.54 15.62
N GLN A 121 -8.01 7.35 14.30
CA GLN A 121 -8.03 8.48 13.37
C GLN A 121 -9.47 9.02 13.25
N PHE A 122 -9.68 10.33 13.33
CA PHE A 122 -10.99 11.00 13.22
C PHE A 122 -10.95 12.18 12.24
N GLY A 123 -12.11 12.63 11.75
CA GLY A 123 -12.22 13.78 10.86
C GLY A 123 -11.63 13.52 9.47
N ARG A 124 -11.55 12.24 9.06
CA ARG A 124 -10.92 11.81 7.81
C ARG A 124 -11.68 12.31 6.59
N ASN A 125 -12.98 12.58 6.70
CA ASN A 125 -13.76 13.13 5.58
C ASN A 125 -13.46 14.61 5.31
N ALA A 126 -12.78 15.30 6.22
CA ALA A 126 -12.45 16.72 6.09
C ALA A 126 -11.06 16.97 5.49
N ASP A 127 -10.27 15.92 5.25
CA ASP A 127 -8.91 16.02 4.70
C ASP A 127 -8.66 14.89 3.70
N ASP A 128 -8.54 15.22 2.41
CA ASP A 128 -8.26 14.24 1.34
C ASP A 128 -6.91 13.49 1.54
N LYS A 129 -6.04 13.98 2.44
CA LYS A 129 -4.73 13.40 2.76
C LYS A 129 -4.68 12.79 4.17
N TYR A 130 -5.82 12.37 4.72
CA TYR A 130 -5.95 11.87 6.09
C TYR A 130 -4.94 10.77 6.49
N GLU A 131 -4.53 9.86 5.59
CA GLU A 131 -3.53 8.84 5.93
C GLU A 131 -2.13 9.42 6.09
N MET A 132 -1.76 10.36 5.22
CA MET A 132 -0.45 11.03 5.27
C MET A 132 -0.39 12.04 6.42
N ASN A 133 -1.52 12.66 6.74
CA ASN A 133 -1.67 13.60 7.85
C ASN A 133 -2.13 12.89 9.13
N SER A 134 -1.99 11.56 9.23
CA SER A 134 -2.60 10.74 10.28
C SER A 134 -2.32 11.23 11.70
N ILE A 135 -1.15 11.82 11.97
CA ILE A 135 -0.79 12.43 13.26
C ILE A 135 -1.83 13.49 13.69
N ALA A 136 -2.26 14.36 12.78
CA ALA A 136 -3.25 15.41 13.06
C ALA A 136 -4.66 14.84 13.30
N HIS A 137 -4.92 13.61 12.82
CA HIS A 137 -6.21 12.94 12.96
C HIS A 137 -6.28 12.02 14.18
N LYS A 138 -5.19 11.76 14.90
CA LYS A 138 -5.21 10.87 16.07
C LYS A 138 -5.96 11.52 17.23
N ARG A 139 -6.92 10.78 17.78
CA ARG A 139 -7.61 11.13 19.03
C ARG A 139 -7.61 9.94 19.97
N GLN A 140 -7.47 10.22 21.26
CA GLN A 140 -7.63 9.23 22.31
C GLN A 140 -9.08 9.18 22.79
N MET A 141 -9.59 7.99 23.03
CA MET A 141 -10.92 7.76 23.60
C MET A 141 -10.99 6.41 24.29
N LYS A 142 -12.06 6.16 25.07
CA LYS A 142 -12.30 4.82 25.60
C LYS A 142 -12.69 3.87 24.48
N PHE A 143 -12.20 2.64 24.54
CA PHE A 143 -12.47 1.64 23.53
C PHE A 143 -13.95 1.22 23.53
N GLY A 144 -14.60 1.17 24.70
CA GLY A 144 -16.05 0.96 24.76
C GLY A 144 -16.85 2.03 24.01
N GLU A 145 -16.48 3.30 24.17
CA GLU A 145 -17.08 4.41 23.42
C GLU A 145 -16.84 4.24 21.91
N TYR A 146 -15.63 3.80 21.51
CA TYR A 146 -15.30 3.56 20.11
C TYR A 146 -16.13 2.41 19.51
N VAL A 147 -16.30 1.32 20.24
CA VAL A 147 -17.13 0.17 19.84
C VAL A 147 -18.57 0.61 19.62
N GLU A 148 -19.13 1.44 20.50
CA GLU A 148 -20.47 1.99 20.34
C GLU A 148 -20.58 2.97 19.17
N LEU A 149 -19.53 3.77 18.88
CA LEU A 149 -19.50 4.57 17.66
C LEU A 149 -19.55 3.68 16.41
N VAL A 150 -18.74 2.62 16.36
CA VAL A 150 -18.74 1.67 15.24
C VAL A 150 -20.11 0.99 15.08
N ARG A 151 -20.73 0.56 16.19
CA ARG A 151 -22.05 -0.08 16.22
C ARG A 151 -23.13 0.78 15.57
N ASN A 152 -23.07 2.09 15.78
CA ASN A 152 -24.13 3.03 15.40
C ASN A 152 -23.85 3.82 14.10
N ALA A 153 -22.66 3.71 13.51
CA ALA A 153 -22.25 4.58 12.41
C ALA A 153 -22.84 4.24 11.03
N GLY A 154 -23.31 3.01 10.81
CA GLY A 154 -23.61 2.54 9.46
C GLY A 154 -22.36 2.61 8.57
N ALA A 155 -22.45 3.30 7.43
CA ALA A 155 -21.32 3.52 6.54
C ALA A 155 -20.64 4.87 6.82
N SER A 156 -19.35 4.86 7.16
CA SER A 156 -18.53 6.04 7.41
C SER A 156 -17.05 5.76 7.13
N ASN A 157 -16.34 6.77 6.60
CA ASN A 157 -14.89 6.80 6.55
C ASN A 157 -14.30 7.76 7.60
N ASP A 158 -15.12 8.49 8.35
CA ASP A 158 -14.66 9.63 9.14
C ASP A 158 -13.78 9.23 10.33
N PHE A 159 -13.96 8.00 10.83
CA PHE A 159 -13.14 7.46 11.89
C PHE A 159 -12.71 6.01 11.61
N TYR A 160 -11.47 5.68 11.99
CA TYR A 160 -10.90 4.36 11.74
C TYR A 160 -9.69 4.08 12.63
N MET A 161 -9.63 2.88 13.22
CA MET A 161 -8.43 2.36 13.86
C MET A 161 -7.53 1.71 12.80
N THR A 162 -6.28 2.14 12.71
CA THR A 162 -5.33 1.74 11.66
C THR A 162 -3.96 1.39 12.23
N ALA A 163 -3.05 0.87 11.40
CA ALA A 163 -1.65 0.69 11.74
C ALA A 163 -0.95 1.97 12.27
N ASN A 164 -1.40 3.16 11.87
CA ASN A 164 -0.87 4.43 12.38
C ASN A 164 -1.14 4.63 13.88
N ASN A 165 -2.02 3.84 14.49
CA ASN A 165 -2.40 3.91 15.91
C ASN A 165 -1.80 2.76 16.75
N ASP A 166 -0.93 1.94 16.15
CA ASP A 166 -0.59 0.62 16.71
C ASP A 166 0.12 0.66 18.05
N SER A 167 1.16 1.49 18.24
CA SER A 167 2.01 1.41 19.43
C SER A 167 1.25 1.50 20.76
N ARG A 168 0.23 2.37 20.84
CA ARG A 168 -0.65 2.46 22.02
C ARG A 168 -1.71 1.37 22.02
N ASN A 169 -2.37 1.13 20.88
CA ASN A 169 -3.50 0.20 20.81
C ASN A 169 -3.06 -1.24 21.07
N ARG A 170 -1.87 -1.62 20.62
CA ARG A 170 -1.26 -2.92 20.85
C ARG A 170 -1.09 -3.21 22.33
N GLU A 171 -0.60 -2.25 23.12
CA GLU A 171 -0.49 -2.42 24.58
C GLU A 171 -1.86 -2.37 25.26
N ALA A 172 -2.73 -1.43 24.84
CA ALA A 172 -4.05 -1.25 25.44
C ALA A 172 -4.99 -2.45 25.23
N LEU A 173 -4.81 -3.19 24.13
CA LEU A 173 -5.62 -4.33 23.70
C LEU A 173 -4.76 -5.60 23.55
N LYS A 174 -3.71 -5.74 24.36
CA LYS A 174 -2.73 -6.83 24.20
C LYS A 174 -3.35 -8.23 24.24
N GLU A 175 -4.41 -8.42 25.01
CA GLU A 175 -5.12 -9.69 25.15
C GLU A 175 -5.82 -10.12 23.85
N LEU A 176 -6.07 -9.20 22.90
CA LEU A 176 -6.55 -9.59 21.57
C LEU A 176 -5.52 -10.43 20.82
N TRP A 177 -4.23 -10.20 21.04
CA TRP A 177 -3.19 -10.96 20.37
C TRP A 177 -3.10 -12.41 20.86
N ASP A 178 -3.63 -12.71 22.04
CA ASP A 178 -3.72 -14.08 22.56
C ASP A 178 -4.78 -14.91 21.82
N ASP A 179 -5.79 -14.25 21.23
CA ASP A 179 -6.86 -14.89 20.46
C ASP A 179 -6.46 -15.21 19.00
N ILE A 180 -5.26 -14.77 18.58
CA ILE A 180 -4.71 -15.00 17.25
C ILE A 180 -3.86 -16.28 17.28
N GLY A 181 -4.29 -17.28 16.51
CA GLY A 181 -3.59 -18.56 16.43
C GLY A 181 -2.27 -18.45 15.67
N ALA A 182 -1.36 -19.40 15.92
CA ALA A 182 -0.11 -19.49 15.19
C ALA A 182 -0.32 -19.94 13.74
N LEU A 183 0.56 -19.48 12.85
CA LEU A 183 0.65 -19.90 11.44
C LEU A 183 2.10 -20.31 11.11
N PRO A 184 2.59 -21.43 11.70
CA PRO A 184 3.99 -21.84 11.61
C PRO A 184 4.45 -22.18 10.19
N GLU A 185 3.53 -22.36 9.24
CA GLU A 185 3.85 -22.53 7.82
C GLU A 185 4.51 -21.28 7.24
N TYR A 186 4.17 -20.09 7.74
CA TYR A 186 4.52 -18.81 7.12
C TYR A 186 5.21 -17.81 8.06
N LEU A 187 4.86 -17.84 9.34
CA LEU A 187 5.27 -16.84 10.34
C LEU A 187 6.25 -17.44 11.36
N ASP A 188 7.19 -16.62 11.82
CA ASP A 188 8.11 -16.91 12.91
C ASP A 188 7.72 -16.12 14.15
N GLU A 189 7.26 -16.82 15.19
CA GLU A 189 6.84 -16.23 16.46
C GLU A 189 7.97 -16.21 17.52
N SER A 190 9.21 -16.61 17.18
CA SER A 190 10.34 -16.63 18.12
C SER A 190 10.67 -15.26 18.73
N HIS A 191 10.35 -14.18 18.01
CA HIS A 191 10.51 -12.79 18.45
C HIS A 191 9.19 -12.12 18.82
N GLY A 192 8.16 -12.94 19.13
CA GLY A 192 6.79 -12.50 19.36
C GLY A 192 6.01 -12.22 18.09
N ARG A 193 4.70 -12.05 18.22
CA ARG A 193 3.83 -11.65 17.11
C ARG A 193 4.16 -10.21 16.71
N GLN A 194 4.29 -9.95 15.42
CA GLN A 194 4.43 -8.59 14.88
C GLN A 194 3.30 -8.33 13.90
N GLY A 195 2.74 -7.13 13.91
CA GLY A 195 1.56 -6.84 13.13
C GLY A 195 0.78 -5.66 13.62
N PHE A 196 -0.37 -5.44 12.99
CA PHE A 196 -1.22 -4.28 13.23
C PHE A 196 -2.70 -4.70 13.27
N LEU A 197 -3.52 -3.92 13.97
CA LEU A 197 -4.97 -4.08 14.04
C LEU A 197 -5.65 -2.97 13.22
N TRP A 198 -6.59 -3.37 12.36
CA TRP A 198 -7.56 -2.46 11.77
C TRP A 198 -8.94 -2.82 12.27
N PHE A 199 -9.67 -1.81 12.73
CA PHE A 199 -11.06 -1.95 13.17
C PHE A 199 -11.81 -0.69 12.78
N GLY A 200 -12.95 -0.83 12.11
CA GLY A 200 -13.77 0.30 11.71
C GLY A 200 -15.13 -0.09 11.16
N PRO A 201 -15.99 0.92 10.92
CA PRO A 201 -17.30 0.71 10.33
C PRO A 201 -17.19 0.35 8.84
N GLN A 202 -18.34 0.03 8.24
CA GLN A 202 -18.49 -0.05 6.79
C GLN A 202 -18.06 1.27 6.14
N GLY A 203 -17.49 1.21 4.94
CA GLY A 203 -17.15 2.40 4.15
C GLY A 203 -15.78 3.02 4.48
N THR A 204 -15.01 2.43 5.39
CA THR A 204 -13.61 2.82 5.62
C THR A 204 -12.77 2.58 4.36
N ILE A 205 -11.90 3.53 4.04
CA ILE A 205 -11.03 3.53 2.87
C ILE A 205 -9.58 3.75 3.32
N THR A 206 -8.68 2.89 2.84
CA THR A 206 -7.25 3.18 2.79
C THR A 206 -6.88 3.38 1.31
N PRO A 207 -6.44 4.59 0.91
CA PRO A 207 -6.15 4.94 -0.48
C PRO A 207 -4.99 4.12 -1.05
N PHE A 208 -4.76 4.24 -2.35
CA PHE A 208 -3.66 3.52 -3.00
C PHE A 208 -2.30 3.89 -2.40
N HIS A 209 -1.61 2.87 -1.91
CA HIS A 209 -0.23 2.93 -1.46
C HIS A 209 0.43 1.57 -1.63
N HIS A 210 1.74 1.49 -1.47
CA HIS A 210 2.41 0.20 -1.23
C HIS A 210 3.07 0.19 0.13
N ASP A 211 3.36 -1.02 0.62
CA ASP A 211 4.11 -1.20 1.84
C ASP A 211 5.59 -1.46 1.56
N LEU A 212 6.41 -1.26 2.59
CA LEU A 212 7.85 -1.53 2.58
C LEU A 212 8.19 -2.92 3.14
N THR A 213 7.18 -3.73 3.42
CA THR A 213 7.28 -5.11 3.89
C THR A 213 6.26 -5.97 3.15
N ASN A 214 6.48 -7.27 3.11
CA ASN A 214 5.38 -8.18 2.84
C ASN A 214 4.43 -8.19 4.04
N ASN A 215 3.14 -8.35 3.77
CA ASN A 215 2.08 -8.37 4.76
C ASN A 215 1.15 -9.56 4.54
N PHE A 216 0.75 -10.22 5.63
CA PHE A 216 -0.49 -10.96 5.66
C PHE A 216 -1.59 -10.05 6.16
N MET A 217 -2.74 -10.02 5.48
CA MET A 217 -3.98 -9.43 5.98
C MET A 217 -4.95 -10.55 6.30
N MET A 218 -5.13 -10.84 7.59
CA MET A 218 -6.02 -11.89 8.08
C MET A 218 -7.37 -11.27 8.44
N GLN A 219 -8.40 -11.63 7.69
CA GLN A 219 -9.73 -11.04 7.85
C GLN A 219 -10.52 -11.80 8.92
N ILE A 220 -10.83 -11.15 10.03
CA ILE A 220 -11.49 -11.78 11.17
C ILE A 220 -13.00 -11.53 11.13
N ILE A 221 -13.42 -10.28 10.97
CA ILE A 221 -14.83 -9.85 10.92
C ILE A 221 -15.07 -9.00 9.68
N GLY A 222 -16.22 -9.20 9.03
CA GLY A 222 -16.66 -8.41 7.87
C GLY A 222 -15.78 -8.61 6.64
N ARG A 223 -16.15 -7.95 5.53
CA ARG A 223 -15.46 -8.07 4.25
C ARG A 223 -14.72 -6.81 3.88
N LYS A 224 -13.61 -6.98 3.17
CA LYS A 224 -12.86 -5.88 2.56
C LYS A 224 -12.69 -6.10 1.07
N LYS A 225 -12.95 -5.05 0.30
CA LYS A 225 -12.64 -5.00 -1.13
C LYS A 225 -11.23 -4.48 -1.30
N VAL A 226 -10.38 -5.25 -1.97
CA VAL A 226 -8.98 -4.89 -2.22
C VAL A 226 -8.76 -4.76 -3.72
N ARG A 227 -8.16 -3.64 -4.12
CA ARG A 227 -7.70 -3.40 -5.49
C ARG A 227 -6.18 -3.35 -5.48
N LEU A 228 -5.54 -3.98 -6.46
CA LEU A 228 -4.12 -4.26 -6.48
C LEU A 228 -3.52 -3.92 -7.85
N MET A 229 -2.35 -3.28 -7.86
CA MET A 229 -1.53 -3.10 -9.06
C MET A 229 -0.11 -3.59 -8.78
N ALA A 230 0.46 -4.28 -9.75
CA ALA A 230 1.78 -4.87 -9.60
C ALA A 230 2.87 -3.79 -9.40
N PRO A 231 3.95 -4.07 -8.66
CA PRO A 231 5.03 -3.12 -8.42
C PRO A 231 5.69 -2.63 -9.71
N CYS A 232 5.68 -3.44 -10.78
CA CYS A 232 6.21 -3.04 -12.08
C CYS A 232 5.47 -1.84 -12.70
N GLU A 233 4.26 -1.52 -12.23
CA GLU A 233 3.48 -0.34 -12.65
C GLU A 233 3.94 0.96 -11.97
N ALA A 234 4.96 0.93 -11.10
CA ALA A 234 5.44 2.10 -10.35
C ALA A 234 5.68 3.37 -11.21
N SER A 235 6.12 3.21 -12.46
CA SER A 235 6.34 4.34 -13.38
C SER A 235 5.06 4.96 -13.97
N ARG A 236 3.91 4.29 -13.81
CA ARG A 236 2.61 4.67 -14.39
C ARG A 236 1.58 5.09 -13.35
N VAL A 237 1.81 4.75 -12.09
CA VAL A 237 0.89 5.00 -10.96
C VAL A 237 1.15 6.31 -10.23
N TYR A 238 1.99 7.20 -10.74
CA TYR A 238 2.17 8.56 -10.20
C TYR A 238 2.51 8.61 -8.69
N ASN A 239 3.50 7.82 -8.28
CA ASN A 239 4.05 7.89 -6.92
C ASN A 239 4.65 9.28 -6.67
N HIS A 240 3.93 10.11 -5.92
CA HIS A 240 4.29 11.52 -5.74
C HIS A 240 4.94 11.78 -4.37
N ARG A 241 4.61 10.97 -3.36
CA ARG A 241 5.11 11.15 -1.99
C ARG A 241 5.20 9.81 -1.27
N HIS A 242 6.41 9.49 -0.80
CA HIS A 242 6.70 8.26 -0.07
C HIS A 242 6.15 7.02 -0.80
N CYS A 243 5.15 6.32 -0.25
CA CYS A 243 4.56 5.11 -0.84
C CYS A 243 3.14 5.34 -1.40
N PHE A 244 2.69 6.60 -1.53
CA PHE A 244 1.32 6.93 -1.92
C PHE A 244 1.21 7.43 -3.36
N THR A 245 0.00 7.32 -3.91
CA THR A 245 -0.42 7.96 -5.16
C THR A 245 -1.75 8.70 -4.99
N ASP A 246 -1.93 9.75 -5.79
CA ASP A 246 -3.18 10.52 -5.89
C ASP A 246 -4.21 9.85 -6.83
N VAL A 247 -3.87 8.73 -7.45
CA VAL A 247 -4.79 7.98 -8.30
C VAL A 247 -5.93 7.42 -7.46
N ASP A 248 -7.17 7.80 -7.78
CA ASP A 248 -8.37 7.26 -7.14
C ASP A 248 -8.67 5.85 -7.70
N ALA A 249 -8.78 4.87 -6.81
CA ALA A 249 -9.07 3.49 -7.14
C ALA A 249 -10.49 3.24 -7.67
N LYS A 250 -11.45 4.09 -7.30
CA LYS A 250 -12.85 3.97 -7.73
C LYS A 250 -13.08 4.63 -9.08
N ASN A 251 -12.37 5.71 -9.37
CA ASN A 251 -12.52 6.46 -10.61
C ASN A 251 -11.20 7.08 -11.08
N VAL A 252 -10.42 6.33 -11.86
CA VAL A 252 -9.14 6.80 -12.41
C VAL A 252 -9.39 7.91 -13.44
N ASP A 253 -9.00 9.14 -13.11
CA ASP A 253 -9.02 10.27 -14.04
C ASP A 253 -7.88 10.17 -15.05
N LEU A 254 -8.15 9.59 -16.23
CA LEU A 254 -7.16 9.45 -17.31
C LEU A 254 -6.74 10.78 -17.96
N LYS A 255 -7.45 11.89 -17.73
CA LYS A 255 -6.99 13.20 -18.19
C LYS A 255 -5.87 13.72 -17.28
N ARG A 256 -6.02 13.54 -15.97
CA ARG A 256 -4.99 13.87 -14.98
C ARG A 256 -3.85 12.85 -14.95
N PHE A 257 -4.17 11.57 -15.13
CA PHE A 257 -3.25 10.43 -15.01
C PHE A 257 -3.20 9.57 -16.29
N PRO A 258 -2.80 10.12 -17.44
CA PRO A 258 -2.84 9.39 -18.72
C PRO A 258 -2.00 8.10 -18.75
N ALA A 259 -0.93 8.00 -17.97
CA ALA A 259 -0.10 6.79 -17.91
C ALA A 259 -0.82 5.58 -17.28
N MET A 260 -1.91 5.83 -16.52
CA MET A 260 -2.77 4.79 -15.97
C MET A 260 -3.61 4.08 -17.03
N ALA A 261 -3.69 4.61 -18.25
CA ALA A 261 -4.45 3.99 -19.33
C ALA A 261 -3.92 2.57 -19.61
N GLY A 262 -4.76 1.56 -19.38
CA GLY A 262 -4.41 0.15 -19.56
C GLY A 262 -3.50 -0.42 -18.47
N VAL A 263 -3.40 0.19 -17.29
CA VAL A 263 -2.80 -0.47 -16.11
C VAL A 263 -3.77 -1.55 -15.61
N PRO A 264 -3.36 -2.83 -15.51
CA PRO A 264 -4.21 -3.86 -14.94
C PRO A 264 -4.45 -3.60 -13.45
N ILE A 265 -5.72 -3.60 -13.03
CA ILE A 265 -6.12 -3.55 -11.63
C ILE A 265 -6.75 -4.89 -11.29
N LEU A 266 -6.10 -5.62 -10.39
CA LEU A 266 -6.60 -6.86 -9.82
C LEU A 266 -7.57 -6.51 -8.69
N GLU A 267 -8.75 -7.10 -8.68
CA GLU A 267 -9.78 -6.83 -7.67
C GLU A 267 -10.22 -8.12 -6.98
N CYS A 268 -10.30 -8.09 -5.66
CA CYS A 268 -10.85 -9.19 -4.87
C CYS A 268 -11.65 -8.68 -3.67
N VAL A 269 -12.53 -9.55 -3.17
CA VAL A 269 -13.13 -9.40 -1.84
C VAL A 269 -12.45 -10.41 -0.93
N LEU A 270 -11.92 -9.91 0.18
CA LEU A 270 -11.34 -10.68 1.25
C LEU A 270 -12.43 -10.96 2.29
N GLU A 271 -12.76 -12.24 2.45
CA GLU A 271 -13.85 -12.74 3.28
C GLU A 271 -13.37 -13.12 4.69
N PRO A 272 -14.25 -13.12 5.71
CA PRO A 272 -13.89 -13.58 7.04
C PRO A 272 -13.34 -15.02 7.04
N GLY A 273 -12.11 -15.20 7.52
CA GLY A 273 -11.42 -16.50 7.58
C GLY A 273 -10.37 -16.69 6.47
N GLU A 274 -10.26 -15.71 5.57
CA GLU A 274 -9.24 -15.66 4.53
C GLU A 274 -8.02 -14.83 4.96
N ILE A 275 -6.88 -15.15 4.36
CA ILE A 275 -5.63 -14.40 4.47
C ILE A 275 -5.27 -13.87 3.09
N LEU A 276 -5.11 -12.57 2.92
CA LEU A 276 -4.45 -12.02 1.74
C LEU A 276 -2.94 -11.92 2.02
N PHE A 277 -2.14 -12.61 1.22
CA PHE A 277 -0.73 -12.26 1.08
C PHE A 277 -0.61 -11.05 0.17
N LEU A 278 -0.16 -9.95 0.76
CA LEU A 278 0.15 -8.69 0.09
C LEU A 278 1.69 -8.60 -0.02
N PRO A 279 2.26 -8.89 -1.19
CA PRO A 279 3.70 -8.85 -1.36
C PRO A 279 4.21 -7.41 -1.32
N VAL A 280 5.44 -7.22 -0.83
CA VAL A 280 6.10 -5.91 -0.75
C VAL A 280 6.07 -5.19 -2.10
N GLY A 281 5.80 -3.88 -2.07
CA GLY A 281 5.76 -3.04 -3.27
C GLY A 281 4.47 -3.12 -4.09
N TRP A 282 3.52 -4.01 -3.76
CA TRP A 282 2.22 -4.02 -4.43
C TRP A 282 1.39 -2.81 -4.01
N TRP A 283 0.93 -2.06 -5.01
CA TRP A 283 0.01 -0.95 -4.81
C TRP A 283 -1.34 -1.52 -4.45
N HIS A 284 -1.92 -1.07 -3.35
CA HIS A 284 -3.17 -1.60 -2.86
C HIS A 284 -4.07 -0.50 -2.29
N HIS A 285 -5.36 -0.62 -2.59
CA HIS A 285 -6.43 0.19 -2.04
C HIS A 285 -7.42 -0.74 -1.35
N VAL A 286 -7.84 -0.38 -0.15
CA VAL A 286 -8.69 -1.22 0.69
C VAL A 286 -9.96 -0.47 1.09
N GLU A 287 -11.11 -1.09 0.86
CA GLU A 287 -12.43 -0.55 1.21
C GLU A 287 -13.19 -1.55 2.09
N GLY A 288 -13.62 -1.13 3.27
CA GLY A 288 -14.48 -1.91 4.15
C GLY A 288 -15.89 -2.02 3.58
N LEU A 289 -16.30 -3.22 3.17
CA LEU A 289 -17.65 -3.47 2.65
C LEU A 289 -18.68 -3.64 3.78
N ASP A 290 -18.21 -4.04 4.96
CA ASP A 290 -18.98 -4.15 6.20
C ASP A 290 -18.17 -3.51 7.36
N MET A 291 -18.76 -3.43 8.56
CA MET A 291 -17.97 -3.28 9.78
C MET A 291 -16.93 -4.41 9.81
N SER A 292 -15.66 -4.06 9.99
CA SER A 292 -14.60 -5.04 9.79
C SER A 292 -13.48 -4.96 10.82
N VAL A 293 -12.91 -6.13 11.10
CA VAL A 293 -11.71 -6.31 11.92
C VAL A 293 -10.72 -7.16 11.15
N THR A 294 -9.50 -6.64 10.97
CA THR A 294 -8.40 -7.30 10.26
C THR A 294 -7.15 -7.24 11.12
N ILE A 295 -6.42 -8.34 11.19
CA ILE A 295 -5.07 -8.37 11.76
C ILE A 295 -4.08 -8.50 10.61
N ALA A 296 -3.05 -7.67 10.58
CA ALA A 296 -1.90 -7.94 9.74
C ALA A 296 -0.76 -8.60 10.49
N ALA A 297 0.08 -9.34 9.77
CA ALA A 297 1.32 -9.90 10.28
C ALA A 297 2.48 -9.65 9.31
N THR A 298 3.66 -9.36 9.86
CA THR A 298 4.90 -9.03 9.12
C THR A 298 6.08 -9.94 9.49
N ASN A 299 5.94 -10.76 10.54
CA ASN A 299 6.99 -11.65 11.05
C ASN A 299 7.08 -12.95 10.23
N PHE A 300 7.33 -12.84 8.92
CA PHE A 300 7.52 -14.01 8.05
C PHE A 300 8.77 -14.81 8.46
N ARG A 301 8.72 -16.13 8.22
CA ARG A 301 9.88 -17.05 8.39
C ARG A 301 11.07 -16.72 7.47
N TRP A 302 10.82 -15.91 6.45
CA TRP A 302 11.81 -15.47 5.46
C TRP A 302 12.11 -13.99 5.62
N HIS A 303 13.22 -13.55 5.03
CA HIS A 303 13.64 -12.15 5.05
C HIS A 303 12.50 -11.20 4.64
N ASN A 304 12.21 -10.23 5.50
CA ASN A 304 11.15 -9.24 5.28
C ASN A 304 11.58 -7.78 5.58
N ASP A 305 12.88 -7.52 5.80
CA ASP A 305 13.40 -6.16 5.92
C ASP A 305 13.67 -5.57 4.53
N PHE A 306 12.65 -4.97 3.94
CA PHE A 306 12.78 -4.21 2.68
C PHE A 306 12.66 -2.69 2.89
N TYR A 307 12.54 -2.26 4.15
CA TYR A 307 12.35 -0.85 4.51
C TYR A 307 13.66 -0.15 4.86
N SER A 308 14.66 -0.86 5.42
CA SER A 308 15.93 -0.23 5.86
C SER A 308 16.71 0.48 4.76
N ASN A 309 16.52 0.07 3.51
CA ASN A 309 17.16 0.65 2.32
C ASN A 309 16.20 1.46 1.45
N TYR A 310 14.97 1.71 1.92
CA TYR A 310 14.02 2.52 1.17
C TYR A 310 14.48 4.00 1.18
N PRO A 311 14.50 4.70 0.03
CA PRO A 311 14.93 6.09 -0.03
C PRO A 311 14.12 6.98 0.92
N THR A 312 14.82 7.79 1.72
CA THR A 312 14.21 8.68 2.73
C THR A 312 13.73 10.01 2.15
N ASP A 313 14.11 10.35 0.92
CA ASP A 313 13.64 11.55 0.28
C ASP A 313 12.15 11.40 -0.06
N HIS A 314 11.33 12.20 0.61
CA HIS A 314 9.87 12.18 0.48
C HIS A 314 9.37 12.89 -0.79
N GLU A 315 10.26 13.51 -1.54
CA GLU A 315 9.97 14.23 -2.78
C GLU A 315 10.64 13.50 -3.96
N PHE A 316 9.81 13.13 -4.95
CA PHE A 316 10.26 12.92 -6.32
C PHE A 316 10.21 14.24 -7.08
#